data_AF-A0A0W0YVB8-F1
#
_entry.id   AF-A0A0W0YVB8-F1
#
_cell.length_a   1.000
_cell.length_b   1.000
_cell.length_c   1.000
_cell.angle_alpha   90.00
_cell.angle_beta   90.00
_cell.angle_gamma   90.00
#
_symmetry.space_group_name_H-M   'P 1'
#
loop_
_entity.id
_entity.type
_entity.pdbx_description
1 polymer ?
#
loop_
_entity_poly.entity_id
_entity_poly.type
_entity_poly.pdbx_seq_one_letter_code
_entity_poly.pdbx_strand_id
1 'polypeptide(L)'
;MFQKECNSKITSDMVHNQNCHAYLLQLKPFVNNDIVALLPQLEPLFNLDNEYNPQFPYGTLYSSIINYLDAQIDSVDPQHLHLLDELLFAIYHNNNHILEDTGWINRILAQTRPLHTDAHKMIAQALTDGAETVNQLSPEKAESLWNRIGGLFSSEFHPQHDTNLPSLKNFTYKEATAPVEYRFSTQAQRHQDVVSISPLFRHWLRINAQNHPQEQSLCHIYFNNLGLDREHFFDLPGFKEKQMSLALHELEKDPTLKVAVITLPASQSLMGAHHYEQTGDQLSCSDVFEELFRVAQGNRHPSGISDFYISPAIKNLLFTDAAEESAIIKALLKNSFDLMGAQENQTISTAQKQAIWLHFIKFELTDFIIEKLSQDNPDLSYNFSCKDAIDRGMLSSVYYNLFKSFQLDQPMQHAEFERALHAGAATVKGRGMNFHHNIIWNAVDTLVNAQYDVLFADKRTSWLIYWRDMNCPHSRVEQLLPIRLEQCEKQFATLPREQEQIKTTGLRLIAQIREQQQFSGQRLLLEVVSRTARMLEDKPQPDAITDYQNLASELRINHPLLHVIGGLMELLLGALLYLPSLGYSQPLVSKGLATAKAGFFARERNQLCDDVVELASQYNNCPVVA
;
A
#
# COMPACT_ATOMS: atom_id res chain seq x y z
N MET A 1 18.78 1.14 -16.63
CA MET A 1 20.27 1.03 -16.56
C MET A 1 20.70 0.18 -15.35
N PHE A 2 20.13 -1.03 -15.16
CA PHE A 2 20.44 -1.91 -14.00
C PHE A 2 20.91 -3.29 -14.44
N GLN A 3 21.97 -3.36 -15.26
CA GLN A 3 22.52 -4.66 -15.69
C GLN A 3 23.99 -4.89 -15.33
N LYS A 4 24.66 -3.97 -14.62
CA LYS A 4 26.02 -4.20 -14.13
C LYS A 4 26.32 -3.30 -12.93
N GLU A 5 25.98 -3.75 -11.73
CA GLU A 5 26.69 -3.42 -10.48
C GLU A 5 26.15 -4.32 -9.35
N CYS A 6 26.77 -5.49 -9.19
CA CYS A 6 26.67 -6.27 -7.96
C CYS A 6 27.52 -5.58 -6.87
N ASN A 7 26.96 -5.45 -5.67
CA ASN A 7 27.60 -5.18 -4.36
C ASN A 7 27.73 -3.75 -3.80
N SER A 8 27.19 -2.68 -4.41
CA SER A 8 27.02 -1.43 -3.64
C SER A 8 25.74 -1.50 -2.79
N LYS A 9 25.88 -1.27 -1.47
CA LYS A 9 24.72 -1.19 -0.56
C LYS A 9 23.89 0.04 -0.98
N ILE A 10 22.62 -0.16 -1.36
CA ILE A 10 21.70 0.95 -1.61
C ILE A 10 21.41 1.66 -0.28
N THR A 11 21.30 2.99 -0.28
CA THR A 11 20.90 3.77 0.90
C THR A 11 19.72 4.66 0.58
N SER A 12 19.01 5.09 1.62
CA SER A 12 17.88 6.01 1.50
C SER A 12 18.30 7.34 0.86
N ASP A 13 19.45 7.89 1.25
CA ASP A 13 19.99 9.12 0.69
C ASP A 13 20.37 8.98 -0.78
N MET A 14 21.03 7.86 -1.17
CA MET A 14 21.41 7.61 -2.57
C MET A 14 20.18 7.52 -3.48
N VAL A 15 19.17 6.75 -3.07
CA VAL A 15 17.92 6.61 -3.84
C VAL A 15 17.20 7.95 -3.95
N HIS A 16 17.12 8.71 -2.85
CA HIS A 16 16.50 10.04 -2.87
C HIS A 16 17.25 11.01 -3.80
N ASN A 17 18.57 11.01 -3.75
CA ASN A 17 19.40 11.88 -4.59
C ASN A 17 19.22 11.57 -6.09
N GLN A 18 19.19 10.29 -6.45
CA GLN A 18 18.92 9.83 -7.82
C GLN A 18 17.52 10.24 -8.29
N ASN A 19 16.50 10.05 -7.44
CA ASN A 19 15.13 10.42 -7.78
C ASN A 19 14.97 11.93 -7.94
N CYS A 20 15.65 12.74 -7.12
CA CYS A 20 15.63 14.19 -7.26
C CYS A 20 16.33 14.64 -8.55
N HIS A 21 17.44 14.02 -8.94
CA HIS A 21 18.07 14.29 -10.24
C HIS A 21 17.12 14.00 -11.41
N ALA A 22 16.49 12.83 -11.41
CA ALA A 22 15.52 12.44 -12.44
C ALA A 22 14.33 13.42 -12.50
N TYR A 23 13.79 13.80 -11.34
CA TYR A 23 12.70 14.78 -11.24
C TYR A 23 13.10 16.17 -11.77
N LEU A 24 14.27 16.68 -11.36
CA LEU A 24 14.76 17.99 -11.76
C LEU A 24 15.10 18.05 -13.26
N LEU A 25 15.59 16.96 -13.85
CA LEU A 25 15.81 16.89 -15.29
C LEU A 25 14.53 17.04 -16.11
N GLN A 26 13.37 16.65 -15.57
CA GLN A 26 12.08 16.87 -16.21
C GLN A 26 11.63 18.34 -16.11
N LEU A 27 12.10 19.09 -15.11
CA LEU A 27 11.78 20.51 -14.97
C LEU A 27 12.71 21.42 -15.79
N LYS A 28 13.98 21.03 -15.93
CA LYS A 28 15.02 21.80 -16.62
C LYS A 28 14.60 22.38 -17.98
N PRO A 29 13.90 21.66 -18.89
CA PRO A 29 13.50 22.19 -20.19
C PRO A 29 12.61 23.44 -20.11
N PHE A 30 11.92 23.63 -19.00
CA PHE A 30 11.00 24.74 -18.76
C PHE A 30 11.65 25.90 -18.01
N VAL A 31 12.98 25.90 -17.86
CA VAL A 31 13.73 27.02 -17.27
C VAL A 31 14.62 27.62 -18.35
N ASN A 32 14.49 28.91 -18.58
CA ASN A 32 15.27 29.67 -19.57
C ASN A 32 15.79 30.99 -18.95
N ASN A 33 16.55 31.76 -19.74
CA ASN A 33 17.13 33.02 -19.26
C ASN A 33 16.09 34.03 -18.77
N ASP A 34 14.89 34.08 -19.37
CA ASP A 34 13.83 35.01 -18.96
C ASP A 34 13.24 34.60 -17.60
N ILE A 35 13.04 33.29 -17.40
CA ILE A 35 12.60 32.72 -16.13
C ILE A 35 13.66 32.91 -15.05
N VAL A 36 14.94 32.74 -15.36
CA VAL A 36 16.03 32.99 -14.41
C VAL A 36 16.13 34.49 -14.08
N ALA A 37 15.93 35.38 -15.06
CA ALA A 37 15.89 36.82 -14.80
C ALA A 37 14.74 37.20 -13.86
N LEU A 38 13.58 36.55 -14.00
CA LEU A 38 12.41 36.75 -13.14
C LEU A 38 12.61 36.12 -11.75
N LEU A 39 13.22 34.93 -11.70
CA LEU A 39 13.37 34.08 -10.53
C LEU A 39 14.81 33.54 -10.43
N PRO A 40 15.78 34.36 -9.96
CA PRO A 40 17.21 34.03 -10.03
C PRO A 40 17.64 32.74 -9.33
N GLN A 41 16.93 32.30 -8.28
CA GLN A 41 17.27 31.03 -7.60
C GLN A 41 16.99 29.78 -8.43
N LEU A 42 16.42 29.91 -9.65
CA LEU A 42 16.28 28.83 -10.61
C LEU A 42 17.53 28.62 -11.49
N GLU A 43 18.54 29.49 -11.41
CA GLU A 43 19.79 29.34 -12.16
C GLU A 43 20.48 27.96 -11.99
N PRO A 44 20.54 27.37 -10.77
CA PRO A 44 21.14 26.04 -10.62
C PRO A 44 20.35 24.93 -11.33
N LEU A 45 19.02 25.07 -11.50
CA LEU A 45 18.19 24.15 -12.28
C LEU A 45 18.46 24.31 -13.78
N PHE A 46 18.58 25.55 -14.24
CA PHE A 46 18.94 25.86 -15.63
C PHE A 46 20.29 25.23 -16.04
N ASN A 47 21.27 25.32 -15.15
CA ASN A 47 22.63 24.81 -15.35
C ASN A 47 22.82 23.34 -14.93
N LEU A 48 21.74 22.61 -14.61
CA LEU A 48 21.82 21.24 -14.11
C LEU A 48 22.43 20.28 -15.14
N ASP A 49 23.41 19.46 -14.73
CA ASP A 49 24.00 18.46 -15.62
C ASP A 49 23.04 17.32 -15.96
N ASN A 50 23.07 16.85 -17.22
CA ASN A 50 22.27 15.71 -17.66
C ASN A 50 22.77 14.39 -17.07
N GLU A 51 24.06 14.29 -16.76
CA GLU A 51 24.65 13.10 -16.14
C GLU A 51 24.51 13.14 -14.62
N TYR A 52 24.13 12.01 -14.02
CA TYR A 52 23.99 11.92 -12.57
C TYR A 52 25.36 11.95 -11.87
N ASN A 53 25.57 12.93 -11.00
CA ASN A 53 26.73 13.03 -10.12
C ASN A 53 26.38 12.65 -8.67
N PRO A 54 26.85 11.51 -8.14
CA PRO A 54 26.49 11.05 -6.80
C PRO A 54 26.95 11.98 -5.66
N GLN A 55 27.89 12.89 -5.90
CA GLN A 55 28.38 13.85 -4.89
C GLN A 55 27.63 15.18 -4.90
N PHE A 56 26.75 15.41 -5.89
CA PHE A 56 25.93 16.61 -5.95
C PHE A 56 24.64 16.40 -5.14
N PRO A 57 24.23 17.36 -4.28
CA PRO A 57 23.08 17.21 -3.39
C PRO A 57 21.75 17.60 -4.07
N TYR A 58 21.28 16.79 -5.02
CA TYR A 58 20.06 17.06 -5.80
C TYR A 58 18.81 17.17 -4.92
N GLY A 59 18.71 16.43 -3.81
CA GLY A 59 17.58 16.56 -2.88
C GLY A 59 17.55 17.91 -2.16
N THR A 60 18.74 18.45 -1.86
CA THR A 60 18.86 19.81 -1.30
C THR A 60 18.49 20.86 -2.34
N LEU A 61 18.92 20.67 -3.59
CA LEU A 61 18.56 21.56 -4.70
C LEU A 61 17.04 21.55 -4.95
N TYR A 62 16.43 20.37 -5.02
CA TYR A 62 14.98 20.22 -5.16
C TYR A 62 14.21 20.99 -4.08
N SER A 63 14.54 20.72 -2.80
CA SER A 63 13.88 21.36 -1.67
C SER A 63 14.01 22.88 -1.74
N SER A 64 15.20 23.39 -2.07
CA SER A 64 15.45 24.82 -2.24
C SER A 64 14.60 25.45 -3.33
N ILE A 65 14.49 24.80 -4.50
CA ILE A 65 13.72 25.31 -5.64
C ILE A 65 12.23 25.35 -5.30
N ILE A 66 11.67 24.25 -4.78
CA ILE A 66 10.24 24.19 -4.48
C ILE A 66 9.87 25.21 -3.40
N ASN A 67 10.68 25.32 -2.34
CA ASN A 67 10.46 26.31 -1.28
C ASN A 67 10.49 27.74 -1.83
N TYR A 68 11.45 28.03 -2.70
CA TYR A 68 11.58 29.34 -3.31
C TYR A 68 10.37 29.66 -4.21
N LEU A 69 9.98 28.71 -5.07
CA LEU A 69 8.82 28.88 -5.94
C LEU A 69 7.53 29.11 -5.14
N ASP A 70 7.24 28.27 -4.14
CA ASP A 70 6.03 28.39 -3.32
C ASP A 70 5.99 29.72 -2.56
N ALA A 71 7.14 30.21 -2.08
CA ALA A 71 7.23 31.49 -1.38
C ALA A 71 7.15 32.73 -2.29
N GLN A 72 7.55 32.63 -3.56
CA GLN A 72 7.65 33.79 -4.46
C GLN A 72 6.51 33.90 -5.47
N ILE A 73 5.81 32.82 -5.78
CA ILE A 73 4.91 32.78 -6.94
C ILE A 73 3.80 33.83 -6.91
N ASP A 74 3.23 34.10 -5.73
CA ASP A 74 2.18 35.12 -5.57
C ASP A 74 2.73 36.56 -5.60
N SER A 75 4.05 36.74 -5.54
CA SER A 75 4.72 38.04 -5.67
C SER A 75 5.19 38.34 -7.10
N VAL A 76 5.10 37.36 -8.01
CA VAL A 76 5.41 37.56 -9.43
C VAL A 76 4.38 38.49 -10.05
N ASP A 77 4.84 39.45 -10.85
CA ASP A 77 3.96 40.35 -11.59
C ASP A 77 2.96 39.53 -12.44
N PRO A 78 1.64 39.74 -12.29
CA PRO A 78 0.63 39.03 -13.07
C PRO A 78 0.85 39.08 -14.59
N GLN A 79 1.49 40.13 -15.11
CA GLN A 79 1.82 40.23 -16.54
C GLN A 79 2.88 39.21 -16.97
N HIS A 80 3.74 38.76 -16.06
CA HIS A 80 4.84 37.84 -16.31
C HIS A 80 4.55 36.41 -15.81
N LEU A 81 3.49 36.21 -15.03
CA LEU A 81 3.15 34.91 -14.45
C LEU A 81 2.99 33.80 -15.51
N HIS A 82 2.43 34.13 -16.68
CA HIS A 82 2.24 33.19 -17.79
C HIS A 82 3.57 32.58 -18.31
N LEU A 83 4.71 33.23 -18.08
CA LEU A 83 6.03 32.69 -18.44
C LEU A 83 6.40 31.45 -17.60
N LEU A 84 5.72 31.24 -16.47
CA LEU A 84 5.97 30.13 -15.55
C LEU A 84 4.98 28.97 -15.75
N ASP A 85 3.96 29.11 -16.61
CA ASP A 85 2.86 28.15 -16.68
C ASP A 85 3.34 26.73 -17.02
N GLU A 86 4.25 26.58 -17.99
CA GLU A 86 4.80 25.26 -18.35
C GLU A 86 5.62 24.65 -17.21
N LEU A 87 6.43 25.46 -16.51
CA LEU A 87 7.21 25.00 -15.36
C LEU A 87 6.30 24.57 -14.20
N LEU A 88 5.30 25.39 -13.86
CA LEU A 88 4.34 25.10 -12.79
C LEU A 88 3.48 23.87 -13.11
N PHE A 89 3.10 23.69 -14.38
CA PHE A 89 2.44 22.48 -14.84
C PHE A 89 3.33 21.25 -14.66
N ALA A 90 4.59 21.34 -15.08
CA ALA A 90 5.57 20.26 -15.01
C ALA A 90 5.96 19.85 -13.58
N ILE A 91 5.80 20.72 -12.57
CA ILE A 91 6.03 20.37 -11.16
C ILE A 91 5.14 19.18 -10.77
N TYR A 92 3.86 19.18 -11.14
CA TYR A 92 2.93 18.11 -10.80
C TYR A 92 2.84 17.06 -11.92
N HIS A 93 2.93 17.48 -13.19
CA HIS A 93 2.93 16.61 -14.37
C HIS A 93 4.33 16.05 -14.69
N ASN A 94 5.02 15.56 -13.66
CA ASN A 94 6.38 15.07 -13.78
C ASN A 94 6.40 13.55 -14.04
N ASN A 95 6.71 13.14 -15.27
CA ASN A 95 6.78 11.72 -15.65
C ASN A 95 8.20 11.14 -15.58
N ASN A 96 8.80 11.19 -14.39
CA ASN A 96 10.17 10.73 -14.15
C ASN A 96 10.33 9.22 -13.91
N HIS A 97 9.23 8.47 -13.83
CA HIS A 97 9.19 7.02 -13.56
C HIS A 97 9.87 6.55 -12.25
N ILE A 98 10.12 7.44 -11.28
CA ILE A 98 10.85 7.09 -10.03
C ILE A 98 10.13 6.06 -9.15
N LEU A 99 8.81 5.89 -9.32
CA LEU A 99 8.02 4.93 -8.55
C LEU A 99 8.09 3.53 -9.19
N GLU A 100 8.15 3.49 -10.52
CA GLU A 100 8.24 2.28 -11.33
C GLU A 100 9.67 1.72 -11.36
N ASP A 101 10.68 2.59 -11.35
CA ASP A 101 12.12 2.25 -11.35
C ASP A 101 12.65 1.77 -9.98
N THR A 102 11.80 1.06 -9.24
CA THR A 102 12.09 0.53 -7.89
C THR A 102 12.23 -0.99 -7.87
N GLY A 103 12.82 -1.59 -8.92
CA GLY A 103 13.01 -3.05 -9.02
C GLY A 103 13.80 -3.69 -7.86
N TRP A 104 14.53 -2.90 -7.07
CA TRP A 104 15.17 -3.33 -5.83
C TRP A 104 14.17 -3.66 -4.71
N ILE A 105 12.98 -3.05 -4.69
CA ILE A 105 11.89 -3.40 -3.75
C ILE A 105 11.50 -4.86 -3.94
N ASN A 106 11.27 -5.26 -5.19
CA ASN A 106 10.90 -6.64 -5.51
C ASN A 106 11.99 -7.64 -5.08
N ARG A 107 13.27 -7.27 -5.17
CA ARG A 107 14.37 -8.13 -4.69
C ARG A 107 14.39 -8.27 -3.17
N ILE A 108 14.06 -7.21 -2.43
CA ILE A 108 13.94 -7.26 -0.97
C ILE A 108 12.74 -8.13 -0.57
N LEU A 109 11.59 -7.89 -1.20
CA LEU A 109 10.32 -8.54 -0.84
C LEU A 109 10.17 -9.96 -1.40
N ALA A 110 11.02 -10.38 -2.33
CA ALA A 110 11.15 -11.80 -2.69
C ALA A 110 11.52 -12.68 -1.49
N GLN A 111 12.07 -12.10 -0.42
CA GLN A 111 12.41 -12.79 0.83
C GLN A 111 11.28 -12.74 1.88
N THR A 112 10.14 -12.12 1.56
CA THR A 112 9.01 -12.01 2.48
C THR A 112 8.38 -13.37 2.70
N ARG A 113 8.11 -13.68 3.98
CA ARG A 113 7.64 -14.98 4.43
C ARG A 113 6.68 -14.80 5.60
N PRO A 114 5.77 -15.75 5.87
CA PRO A 114 4.89 -15.70 7.04
C PRO A 114 5.65 -15.56 8.38
N LEU A 115 6.91 -16.00 8.43
CA LEU A 115 7.79 -15.85 9.59
C LEU A 115 8.29 -14.41 9.79
N HIS A 116 8.41 -13.66 8.70
CA HIS A 116 9.03 -12.35 8.57
C HIS A 116 8.20 -11.42 7.66
N THR A 117 6.94 -11.14 8.05
CA THR A 117 5.98 -10.41 7.20
C THR A 117 6.12 -8.90 7.23
N ASP A 118 7.15 -8.36 7.88
CA ASP A 118 7.30 -6.93 8.11
C ASP A 118 8.05 -6.27 6.95
N ALA A 119 7.40 -6.19 5.79
CA ALA A 119 7.90 -5.52 4.58
C ALA A 119 8.40 -4.09 4.88
N HIS A 120 7.71 -3.40 5.80
CA HIS A 120 8.11 -2.11 6.32
C HIS A 120 9.54 -2.12 6.89
N LYS A 121 9.84 -3.04 7.81
CA LYS A 121 11.19 -3.17 8.40
C LYS A 121 12.22 -3.70 7.42
N MET A 122 11.85 -4.65 6.55
CA MET A 122 12.79 -5.20 5.56
C MET A 122 13.33 -4.12 4.63
N ILE A 123 12.45 -3.26 4.10
CA ILE A 123 12.84 -2.13 3.27
C ILE A 123 13.64 -1.11 4.08
N ALA A 124 13.23 -0.80 5.32
CA ALA A 124 13.96 0.14 6.17
C ALA A 124 15.39 -0.32 6.49
N GLN A 125 15.59 -1.61 6.74
CA GLN A 125 16.92 -2.20 6.96
C GLN A 125 17.78 -2.17 5.70
N ALA A 126 17.17 -2.38 4.53
CA ALA A 126 17.88 -2.32 3.26
C ALA A 126 18.31 -0.90 2.89
N LEU A 127 17.55 0.12 3.31
CA LEU A 127 17.78 1.53 2.98
C LEU A 127 18.56 2.31 4.05
N THR A 128 19.08 1.66 5.09
CA THR A 128 19.82 2.37 6.15
C THR A 128 21.03 3.14 5.62
N ASP A 129 21.05 4.43 5.89
CA ASP A 129 22.10 5.39 5.53
C ASP A 129 23.42 5.11 6.25
N GLY A 130 24.50 5.61 5.64
CA GLY A 130 25.82 5.65 6.26
C GLY A 130 25.96 6.85 7.22
N ALA A 131 27.16 7.00 7.78
CA ALA A 131 27.49 8.15 8.64
C ALA A 131 27.49 9.49 7.86
N GLU A 132 27.81 9.44 6.57
CA GLU A 132 27.82 10.59 5.68
C GLU A 132 26.66 10.49 4.68
N THR A 133 25.88 11.57 4.57
CA THR A 133 24.82 11.74 3.56
C THR A 133 25.17 12.93 2.69
N VAL A 134 24.84 12.85 1.41
CA VAL A 134 25.06 13.92 0.43
C VAL A 134 23.99 15.00 0.59
N ASN A 135 22.73 14.61 0.84
CA ASN A 135 21.65 15.57 1.09
C ASN A 135 21.58 15.99 2.56
N GLN A 136 21.04 17.20 2.78
CA GLN A 136 20.73 17.70 4.12
C GLN A 136 19.68 16.84 4.82
N LEU A 137 18.65 16.42 4.08
CA LEU A 137 17.58 15.56 4.55
C LEU A 137 17.46 14.33 3.65
N SER A 138 17.53 13.15 4.25
CA SER A 138 17.24 11.87 3.59
C SER A 138 15.87 11.33 4.04
N PRO A 139 15.24 10.43 3.27
CA PRO A 139 13.98 9.80 3.66
C PRO A 139 14.04 9.08 5.02
N GLU A 140 15.13 8.36 5.32
CA GLU A 140 15.33 7.74 6.64
C GLU A 140 15.34 8.80 7.76
N LYS A 141 16.09 9.91 7.58
CA LYS A 141 16.12 11.00 8.56
C LYS A 141 14.74 11.66 8.70
N ALA A 142 13.97 11.80 7.62
CA ALA A 142 12.62 12.34 7.63
C ALA A 142 11.64 11.47 8.44
N GLU A 143 11.94 10.20 8.63
CA GLU A 143 11.16 9.25 9.44
C GLU A 143 11.65 9.13 10.90
N SER A 144 12.71 9.86 11.27
CA SER A 144 13.21 9.85 12.66
C SER A 144 12.13 10.29 13.66
N LEU A 145 12.17 9.73 14.87
CA LEU A 145 11.18 10.01 15.93
C LEU A 145 11.03 11.51 16.21
N TRP A 146 12.13 12.26 16.19
CA TRP A 146 12.12 13.70 16.38
C TRP A 146 11.35 14.44 15.28
N ASN A 147 11.56 14.07 14.01
CA ASN A 147 10.86 14.68 12.87
C ASN A 147 9.39 14.25 12.79
N ARG A 148 9.08 13.00 13.17
CA ARG A 148 7.69 12.52 13.28
C ARG A 148 6.89 13.27 14.33
N ILE A 149 7.45 13.45 15.53
CA ILE A 149 6.81 14.23 16.60
C ILE A 149 6.75 15.71 16.18
N GLY A 150 7.84 16.24 15.63
CA GLY A 150 7.91 17.59 15.07
C GLY A 150 6.77 17.87 14.09
N GLY A 151 6.61 17.08 13.02
CA GLY A 151 5.59 17.32 12.00
C GLY A 151 4.14 17.16 12.48
N LEU A 152 3.90 16.39 13.54
CA LEU A 152 2.56 16.27 14.16
C LEU A 152 2.21 17.53 14.98
N PHE A 153 3.19 18.08 15.70
CA PHE A 153 2.97 19.16 16.67
C PHE A 153 3.42 20.55 16.18
N SER A 154 4.18 20.64 15.09
CA SER A 154 4.72 21.90 14.56
C SER A 154 3.64 22.88 14.16
N SER A 155 3.97 24.17 14.28
CA SER A 155 3.21 25.26 13.65
C SER A 155 3.45 25.34 12.14
N GLU A 156 4.57 24.78 11.66
CA GLU A 156 4.98 24.74 10.24
C GLU A 156 4.79 23.34 9.64
N PHE A 157 4.07 23.23 8.54
CA PHE A 157 3.87 21.96 7.82
C PHE A 157 3.72 22.21 6.32
N HIS A 158 4.75 21.85 5.56
CA HIS A 158 4.79 21.97 4.10
C HIS A 158 5.27 20.64 3.51
N PRO A 159 4.36 19.66 3.31
CA PRO A 159 4.76 18.28 3.06
C PRO A 159 5.40 18.03 1.68
N GLN A 160 5.33 18.99 0.75
CA GLN A 160 6.00 18.91 -0.56
C GLN A 160 7.47 19.36 -0.51
N HIS A 161 7.88 20.08 0.54
CA HIS A 161 9.16 20.79 0.62
C HIS A 161 10.34 19.90 1.02
N ASP A 162 10.05 18.71 1.53
CA ASP A 162 11.06 17.77 2.02
C ASP A 162 11.35 16.70 0.94
N THR A 163 11.16 15.42 1.28
CA THR A 163 11.51 14.27 0.45
C THR A 163 10.41 13.86 -0.53
N ASN A 164 9.33 14.64 -0.61
CA ASN A 164 8.15 14.29 -1.38
C ASN A 164 8.25 14.82 -2.81
N LEU A 165 8.34 13.93 -3.79
CA LEU A 165 8.43 14.27 -5.21
C LEU A 165 7.08 14.03 -5.90
N PRO A 166 6.37 15.07 -6.37
CA PRO A 166 5.21 14.89 -7.23
C PRO A 166 5.54 14.03 -8.45
N SER A 167 4.63 13.17 -8.88
CA SER A 167 4.90 12.27 -10.01
C SER A 167 3.61 11.74 -10.62
N LEU A 168 3.68 11.35 -11.89
CA LEU A 168 2.64 10.55 -12.52
C LEU A 168 2.69 9.10 -12.04
N LYS A 169 1.52 8.48 -11.92
CA LYS A 169 1.37 7.04 -11.65
C LYS A 169 1.13 6.29 -12.94
N ASN A 170 2.09 5.45 -13.33
CA ASN A 170 1.98 4.61 -14.50
C ASN A 170 1.62 3.18 -14.09
N PHE A 171 0.58 2.62 -14.71
CA PHE A 171 0.19 1.24 -14.55
C PHE A 171 0.08 0.57 -15.91
N THR A 172 0.43 -0.71 -16.00
CA THR A 172 0.52 -1.44 -17.28
C THR A 172 -0.81 -1.46 -18.05
N TYR A 173 -1.93 -1.44 -17.33
CA TYR A 173 -3.27 -1.51 -17.92
C TYR A 173 -3.78 -0.16 -18.46
N LYS A 174 -3.14 0.97 -18.08
CA LYS A 174 -3.64 2.30 -18.46
C LYS A 174 -3.32 2.57 -19.93
N GLU A 175 -4.36 2.74 -20.74
CA GLU A 175 -4.26 3.23 -22.11
C GLU A 175 -3.98 4.74 -22.13
N ALA A 176 -3.56 5.26 -23.29
CA ALA A 176 -3.25 6.69 -23.47
C ALA A 176 -4.44 7.63 -23.22
N THR A 177 -5.67 7.11 -23.30
CA THR A 177 -6.92 7.85 -23.08
C THR A 177 -7.47 7.71 -21.66
N ALA A 178 -6.78 6.97 -20.77
CA ALA A 178 -7.22 6.80 -19.40
C ALA A 178 -6.94 8.08 -18.58
N PRO A 179 -7.84 8.44 -17.63
CA PRO A 179 -7.62 9.54 -16.71
C PRO A 179 -6.25 9.49 -16.01
N VAL A 180 -5.55 10.62 -16.04
CA VAL A 180 -4.19 10.76 -15.48
C VAL A 180 -4.25 10.73 -13.96
N GLU A 181 -3.46 9.84 -13.34
CA GLU A 181 -3.31 9.79 -11.89
C GLU A 181 -2.02 10.47 -11.45
N TYR A 182 -2.16 11.48 -10.61
CA TYR A 182 -1.06 12.16 -9.95
C TYR A 182 -0.83 11.60 -8.56
N ARG A 183 0.44 11.64 -8.13
CA ARG A 183 0.85 11.38 -6.75
C ARG A 183 1.59 12.58 -6.21
N PHE A 184 1.04 13.20 -5.16
CA PHE A 184 1.67 14.28 -4.38
C PHE A 184 1.08 14.30 -2.96
N SER A 185 1.83 14.88 -2.01
CA SER A 185 1.36 15.11 -0.63
C SER A 185 0.10 15.99 -0.57
N THR A 186 -0.47 16.12 0.62
CA THR A 186 -1.55 17.09 0.80
C THR A 186 -1.09 18.49 0.40
N GLN A 187 -1.95 19.21 -0.31
CA GLN A 187 -1.64 20.56 -0.79
C GLN A 187 -2.18 21.64 0.18
N ALA A 188 -2.80 21.21 1.28
CA ALA A 188 -3.00 22.06 2.44
C ALA A 188 -1.70 22.12 3.25
N GLN A 189 -1.26 23.33 3.52
CA GLN A 189 -0.07 23.64 4.29
C GLN A 189 -0.44 24.37 5.58
N ARG A 190 0.50 24.42 6.53
CA ARG A 190 0.35 25.20 7.76
C ARG A 190 1.57 26.10 7.93
N HIS A 191 1.35 27.40 8.03
CA HIS A 191 2.38 28.38 8.35
C HIS A 191 1.94 29.13 9.61
N GLN A 192 2.74 29.07 10.68
CA GLN A 192 2.41 29.69 11.97
C GLN A 192 1.00 29.34 12.49
N ASP A 193 0.62 28.06 12.40
CA ASP A 193 -0.71 27.54 12.74
C ASP A 193 -1.88 28.02 11.87
N VAL A 194 -1.62 28.83 10.84
CA VAL A 194 -2.60 29.20 9.83
C VAL A 194 -2.57 28.18 8.69
N VAL A 195 -3.71 27.56 8.42
CA VAL A 195 -3.86 26.62 7.30
C VAL A 195 -4.19 27.37 6.03
N SER A 196 -3.48 27.05 4.96
CA SER A 196 -3.68 27.58 3.61
C SER A 196 -3.51 26.48 2.56
N ILE A 197 -3.84 26.78 1.30
CA ILE A 197 -3.50 25.91 0.17
C ILE A 197 -2.19 26.40 -0.44
N SER A 198 -1.30 25.47 -0.79
CA SER A 198 -0.07 25.76 -1.54
C SER A 198 -0.37 26.69 -2.72
N PRO A 199 0.31 27.85 -2.80
CA PRO A 199 0.24 28.72 -3.96
C PRO A 199 0.55 27.98 -5.27
N LEU A 200 1.57 27.11 -5.29
CA LEU A 200 1.93 26.33 -6.48
C LEU A 200 0.77 25.45 -6.95
N PHE A 201 0.09 24.77 -6.02
CA PHE A 201 -1.05 23.93 -6.36
C PHE A 201 -2.22 24.74 -6.91
N ARG A 202 -2.48 25.92 -6.33
CA ARG A 202 -3.56 26.80 -6.80
C ARG A 202 -3.30 27.28 -8.23
N HIS A 203 -2.06 27.68 -8.54
CA HIS A 203 -1.69 28.07 -9.91
C HIS A 203 -1.73 26.87 -10.85
N TRP A 204 -1.24 25.70 -10.43
CA TRP A 204 -1.37 24.47 -11.20
C TRP A 204 -2.82 24.13 -11.57
N LEU A 205 -3.75 24.21 -10.62
CA LEU A 205 -5.18 24.00 -10.88
C LEU A 205 -5.74 24.99 -11.92
N ARG A 206 -5.35 26.26 -11.85
CA ARG A 206 -5.76 27.27 -12.84
C ARG A 206 -5.24 26.94 -14.23
N ILE A 207 -3.95 26.61 -14.35
CA ILE A 207 -3.32 26.25 -15.62
C ILE A 207 -3.99 24.99 -16.18
N ASN A 208 -4.21 23.98 -15.34
CA ASN A 208 -4.93 22.78 -15.74
C ASN A 208 -6.35 23.12 -16.24
N ALA A 209 -7.09 23.99 -15.54
CA ALA A 209 -8.42 24.44 -15.97
C ALA A 209 -8.42 25.23 -17.29
N GLN A 210 -7.35 26.01 -17.55
CA GLN A 210 -7.18 26.79 -18.79
C GLN A 210 -6.83 25.93 -20.00
N ASN A 211 -6.12 24.81 -19.78
CA ASN A 211 -5.77 23.86 -20.84
C ASN A 211 -6.97 23.04 -21.34
N HIS A 212 -8.14 23.18 -20.71
CA HIS A 212 -9.36 22.47 -21.07
C HIS A 212 -10.44 23.43 -21.61
N PRO A 213 -11.39 22.93 -22.43
CA PRO A 213 -12.52 23.72 -22.94
C PRO A 213 -13.28 24.46 -21.83
N GLN A 214 -13.82 25.65 -22.15
CA GLN A 214 -14.52 26.47 -21.16
C GLN A 214 -15.78 25.77 -20.62
N GLU A 215 -16.46 25.01 -21.48
CA GLU A 215 -17.69 24.28 -21.19
C GLU A 215 -17.48 23.12 -20.21
N GLN A 216 -16.24 22.66 -20.05
CA GLN A 216 -15.90 21.56 -19.14
C GLN A 216 -16.04 22.01 -17.69
N SER A 217 -16.86 21.30 -16.91
CA SER A 217 -17.16 21.67 -15.52
C SER A 217 -16.02 21.35 -14.55
N LEU A 218 -15.31 20.24 -14.76
CA LEU A 218 -14.24 19.75 -13.89
C LEU A 218 -13.04 19.28 -14.72
N CYS A 219 -11.84 19.55 -14.23
CA CYS A 219 -10.56 19.13 -14.83
C CYS A 219 -9.73 18.24 -13.88
N HIS A 220 -10.09 18.20 -12.59
CA HIS A 220 -9.36 17.41 -11.60
C HIS A 220 -10.24 16.93 -10.45
N ILE A 221 -10.01 15.70 -9.98
CA ILE A 221 -10.60 15.14 -8.75
C ILE A 221 -9.51 14.94 -7.70
N TYR A 222 -9.65 15.65 -6.58
CA TYR A 222 -8.81 15.50 -5.41
C TYR A 222 -9.45 14.56 -4.39
N PHE A 223 -9.00 13.30 -4.34
CA PHE A 223 -9.40 12.41 -3.26
C PHE A 223 -8.57 12.69 -2.01
N ASN A 224 -9.20 13.31 -1.03
CA ASN A 224 -8.63 13.60 0.27
C ASN A 224 -8.81 12.42 1.24
N ASN A 225 -7.69 11.96 1.79
CA ASN A 225 -7.63 10.86 2.76
C ASN A 225 -7.19 11.36 4.16
N LEU A 226 -7.19 12.68 4.39
CA LEU A 226 -7.04 13.27 5.72
C LEU A 226 -8.33 13.13 6.54
N GLY A 227 -8.22 13.21 7.87
CA GLY A 227 -9.40 13.29 8.73
C GLY A 227 -10.18 14.57 8.48
N LEU A 228 -11.52 14.48 8.44
CA LEU A 228 -12.43 15.61 8.30
C LEU A 228 -13.26 15.83 9.56
N ASP A 229 -13.69 14.76 10.24
CA ASP A 229 -14.53 14.86 11.43
C ASP A 229 -13.81 14.31 12.67
N ARG A 230 -12.90 15.16 13.19
CA ARG A 230 -12.02 14.87 14.32
C ARG A 230 -12.24 15.92 15.40
N GLU A 231 -13.10 15.62 16.38
CA GLU A 231 -13.58 16.60 17.39
C GLU A 231 -13.09 16.33 18.81
N HIS A 232 -12.29 15.27 19.03
CA HIS A 232 -11.83 14.92 20.37
C HIS A 232 -10.82 15.95 20.89
N PHE A 233 -11.11 16.54 22.06
CA PHE A 233 -10.29 17.55 22.73
C PHE A 233 -8.81 17.14 22.93
N PHE A 234 -8.53 15.83 22.98
CA PHE A 234 -7.18 15.28 23.15
C PHE A 234 -6.53 14.76 21.85
N ASP A 235 -7.23 14.82 20.70
CA ASP A 235 -6.70 14.42 19.38
C ASP A 235 -6.23 15.64 18.59
N LEU A 236 -5.15 16.27 19.07
CA LEU A 236 -4.53 17.40 18.38
C LEU A 236 -4.12 17.07 16.93
N PRO A 237 -3.53 15.89 16.62
CA PRO A 237 -3.24 15.51 15.24
C PRO A 237 -4.49 15.44 14.35
N GLY A 238 -5.59 14.88 14.86
CA GLY A 238 -6.85 14.81 14.13
C GLY A 238 -7.46 16.19 13.87
N PHE A 239 -7.43 17.08 14.86
CA PHE A 239 -7.90 18.47 14.70
C PHE A 239 -7.13 19.22 13.61
N LYS A 240 -5.80 19.07 13.57
CA LYS A 240 -4.96 19.65 12.52
C LYS A 240 -5.29 19.09 11.13
N GLU A 241 -5.57 17.78 11.02
CA GLU A 241 -6.04 17.19 9.77
C GLU A 241 -7.40 17.73 9.33
N LYS A 242 -8.34 17.93 10.27
CA LYS A 242 -9.65 18.54 9.98
C LYS A 242 -9.52 19.92 9.36
N GLN A 243 -8.67 20.78 9.91
CA GLN A 243 -8.43 22.13 9.36
C GLN A 243 -7.90 22.08 7.92
N MET A 244 -6.96 21.17 7.64
CA MET A 244 -6.42 20.95 6.28
C MET A 244 -7.49 20.43 5.32
N SER A 245 -8.29 19.44 5.74
CA SER A 245 -9.41 18.93 4.94
C SER A 245 -10.43 20.01 4.60
N LEU A 246 -10.78 20.86 5.58
CA LEU A 246 -11.70 21.98 5.35
C LEU A 246 -11.12 22.99 4.36
N ALA A 247 -9.83 23.35 4.49
CA ALA A 247 -9.17 24.26 3.55
C ALA A 247 -9.14 23.69 2.11
N LEU A 248 -8.96 22.38 1.94
CA LEU A 248 -9.03 21.73 0.62
C LEU A 248 -10.42 21.88 0.01
N HIS A 249 -11.49 21.63 0.77
CA HIS A 249 -12.87 21.79 0.29
C HIS A 249 -13.23 23.22 -0.14
N GLU A 250 -12.52 24.23 0.37
CA GLU A 250 -12.71 25.62 -0.07
C GLU A 250 -12.27 25.84 -1.53
N LEU A 251 -11.45 24.95 -2.12
CA LEU A 251 -11.04 25.05 -3.52
C LEU A 251 -12.23 24.96 -4.49
N GLU A 252 -13.28 24.21 -4.13
CA GLU A 252 -14.48 24.08 -4.97
C GLU A 252 -15.27 25.39 -5.12
N LYS A 253 -15.05 26.36 -4.22
CA LYS A 253 -15.75 27.65 -4.28
C LYS A 253 -15.21 28.58 -5.37
N ASP A 254 -14.02 28.29 -5.89
CA ASP A 254 -13.42 29.02 -6.99
C ASP A 254 -13.67 28.26 -8.31
N PRO A 255 -14.66 28.68 -9.12
CA PRO A 255 -15.00 27.98 -10.35
C PRO A 255 -13.88 28.03 -11.40
N THR A 256 -12.88 28.91 -11.24
CA THR A 256 -11.73 28.97 -12.16
C THR A 256 -10.77 27.80 -11.97
N LEU A 257 -10.87 27.07 -10.85
CA LEU A 257 -10.01 25.92 -10.56
C LEU A 257 -10.56 24.61 -11.09
N LYS A 258 -11.87 24.55 -11.41
CA LYS A 258 -12.56 23.37 -11.97
C LYS A 258 -12.17 22.05 -11.26
N VAL A 259 -12.19 22.03 -9.93
CA VAL A 259 -11.75 20.89 -9.11
C VAL A 259 -12.89 20.35 -8.25
N ALA A 260 -12.97 19.03 -8.15
CA ALA A 260 -13.80 18.34 -7.16
C ALA A 260 -12.91 17.86 -6.01
N VAL A 261 -13.31 18.09 -4.77
CA VAL A 261 -12.60 17.63 -3.57
C VAL A 261 -13.50 16.66 -2.82
N ILE A 262 -13.07 15.41 -2.73
CA ILE A 262 -13.88 14.33 -2.15
C ILE A 262 -13.10 13.72 -1.00
N THR A 263 -13.68 13.68 0.20
CA THR A 263 -13.03 13.05 1.36
C THR A 263 -13.59 11.66 1.60
N LEU A 264 -12.71 10.66 1.58
CA LEU A 264 -13.07 9.26 1.79
C LEU A 264 -12.27 8.68 2.97
N PRO A 265 -12.91 7.86 3.84
CA PRO A 265 -12.22 7.29 5.00
C PRO A 265 -11.00 6.48 4.59
N ALA A 266 -9.92 6.59 5.36
CA ALA A 266 -8.70 5.85 5.09
C ALA A 266 -7.96 5.39 6.36
N SER A 267 -8.39 5.85 7.53
CA SER A 267 -7.87 5.39 8.82
C SER A 267 -8.89 5.63 9.95
N GLN A 268 -8.80 4.80 11.00
CA GLN A 268 -9.70 4.82 12.16
C GLN A 268 -11.17 4.52 11.80
N SER A 269 -12.06 4.48 12.81
CA SER A 269 -13.46 4.05 12.63
C SER A 269 -13.52 2.72 11.87
N LEU A 270 -14.33 2.60 10.81
CA LEU A 270 -14.41 1.42 9.92
C LEU A 270 -13.05 0.99 9.32
N MET A 271 -12.08 1.91 9.22
CA MET A 271 -10.70 1.68 8.75
C MET A 271 -9.69 1.55 9.92
N GLY A 272 -10.13 1.00 11.05
CA GLY A 272 -9.30 0.80 12.25
C GLY A 272 -8.08 -0.10 11.99
N ALA A 273 -6.93 0.27 12.55
CA ALA A 273 -5.65 -0.41 12.32
C ALA A 273 -5.62 -1.87 12.75
N HIS A 274 -6.46 -2.26 13.72
CA HIS A 274 -6.51 -3.61 14.30
C HIS A 274 -7.79 -4.37 13.94
N HIS A 275 -8.67 -3.82 13.09
CA HIS A 275 -9.92 -4.50 12.71
C HIS A 275 -9.67 -5.80 11.98
N TYR A 276 -8.59 -5.89 11.20
CA TYR A 276 -8.21 -7.13 10.55
C TYR A 276 -7.94 -8.26 11.56
N GLU A 277 -7.61 -7.98 12.81
CA GLU A 277 -7.36 -9.01 13.84
C GLU A 277 -8.65 -9.58 14.43
N GLN A 278 -9.80 -8.91 14.21
CA GLN A 278 -11.08 -9.23 14.84
C GLN A 278 -11.90 -10.14 13.92
N THR A 279 -11.74 -11.45 14.10
CA THR A 279 -12.39 -12.49 13.28
C THR A 279 -13.41 -13.34 14.03
N GLY A 280 -13.46 -13.22 15.37
CA GLY A 280 -14.31 -14.06 16.22
C GLY A 280 -15.69 -13.47 16.53
N ASP A 281 -15.94 -12.21 16.18
CA ASP A 281 -17.23 -11.57 16.34
C ASP A 281 -18.22 -11.98 15.26
N GLN A 282 -19.51 -11.92 15.58
CA GLN A 282 -20.60 -12.31 14.68
C GLN A 282 -21.58 -11.14 14.54
N LEU A 283 -21.42 -10.38 13.47
CA LEU A 283 -22.26 -9.25 13.11
C LEU A 283 -23.30 -9.69 12.08
N SER A 284 -24.55 -9.25 12.24
CA SER A 284 -25.59 -9.48 11.22
C SER A 284 -25.21 -8.77 9.92
N CYS A 285 -25.18 -9.50 8.80
CA CYS A 285 -24.83 -8.93 7.50
C CYS A 285 -25.77 -7.79 7.09
N SER A 286 -27.08 -7.92 7.38
CA SER A 286 -28.06 -6.86 7.10
C SER A 286 -27.84 -5.61 7.95
N ASP A 287 -27.51 -5.75 9.24
CA ASP A 287 -27.22 -4.61 10.12
C ASP A 287 -25.94 -3.90 9.67
N VAL A 288 -24.93 -4.66 9.26
CA VAL A 288 -23.69 -4.08 8.70
C VAL A 288 -23.98 -3.37 7.38
N PHE A 289 -24.79 -3.94 6.49
CA PHE A 289 -25.16 -3.29 5.24
C PHE A 289 -25.82 -1.93 5.50
N GLU A 290 -26.78 -1.87 6.42
CA GLU A 290 -27.45 -0.62 6.81
C GLU A 290 -26.51 0.37 7.52
N GLU A 291 -25.58 -0.10 8.35
CA GLU A 291 -24.52 0.72 8.95
C GLU A 291 -23.68 1.40 7.86
N LEU A 292 -23.13 0.62 6.94
CA LEU A 292 -22.27 1.12 5.86
C LEU A 292 -23.05 2.03 4.89
N PHE A 293 -24.29 1.68 4.58
CA PHE A 293 -25.18 2.51 3.75
C PHE A 293 -25.43 3.89 4.37
N ARG A 294 -25.73 3.95 5.67
CA ARG A 294 -25.92 5.23 6.37
C ARG A 294 -24.66 6.08 6.34
N VAL A 295 -23.49 5.49 6.54
CA VAL A 295 -22.22 6.22 6.46
C VAL A 295 -21.99 6.75 5.04
N ALA A 296 -22.26 5.94 4.01
CA ALA A 296 -22.13 6.34 2.61
C ALA A 296 -23.11 7.47 2.20
N GLN A 297 -24.24 7.60 2.89
CA GLN A 297 -25.16 8.75 2.72
C GLN A 297 -24.64 10.04 3.41
N GLY A 298 -23.53 9.97 4.15
CA GLY A 298 -22.96 11.09 4.89
C GLY A 298 -23.46 11.20 6.34
N ASN A 299 -24.13 10.17 6.87
CA ASN A 299 -24.53 10.16 8.28
C ASN A 299 -23.31 9.95 9.19
N ARG A 300 -23.30 10.64 10.33
CA ARG A 300 -22.23 10.49 11.33
C ARG A 300 -22.21 9.08 11.90
N HIS A 301 -21.05 8.43 11.86
CA HIS A 301 -20.88 7.10 12.43
C HIS A 301 -20.92 7.14 13.97
N PRO A 302 -21.46 6.12 14.66
CA PRO A 302 -21.57 6.09 16.12
C PRO A 302 -20.24 6.23 16.90
N SER A 303 -19.10 5.95 16.26
CA SER A 303 -17.76 6.19 16.85
C SER A 303 -17.42 7.67 17.00
N GLY A 304 -18.21 8.58 16.41
CA GLY A 304 -17.96 10.02 16.40
C GLY A 304 -17.04 10.49 15.27
N ILE A 305 -16.46 9.57 14.48
CA ILE A 305 -15.57 9.85 13.35
C ILE A 305 -16.33 9.64 12.03
N SER A 306 -16.46 10.70 11.23
CA SER A 306 -17.16 10.69 9.93
C SER A 306 -16.29 11.33 8.83
N ASP A 307 -15.30 10.58 8.34
CA ASP A 307 -14.38 11.03 7.28
C ASP A 307 -14.92 10.75 5.86
N PHE A 308 -16.24 10.75 5.69
CA PHE A 308 -16.91 10.59 4.40
C PHE A 308 -17.64 11.89 4.04
N TYR A 309 -17.21 12.55 2.96
CA TYR A 309 -17.83 13.80 2.52
C TYR A 309 -17.65 14.03 1.02
N ILE A 310 -18.78 14.30 0.37
CA ILE A 310 -18.90 14.78 -1.00
C ILE A 310 -19.78 16.03 -0.91
N SER A 311 -19.32 17.16 -1.45
CA SER A 311 -20.07 18.41 -1.37
C SER A 311 -21.40 18.31 -2.14
N PRO A 312 -22.43 19.10 -1.77
CA PRO A 312 -23.69 19.11 -2.50
C PRO A 312 -23.53 19.43 -4.00
N ALA A 313 -22.56 20.29 -4.35
CA ALA A 313 -22.28 20.64 -5.73
C ALA A 313 -21.78 19.42 -6.53
N ILE A 314 -20.83 18.67 -5.97
CA ILE A 314 -20.33 17.45 -6.62
C ILE A 314 -21.37 16.33 -6.60
N LYS A 315 -22.17 16.20 -5.53
CA LYS A 315 -23.30 15.24 -5.51
C LYS A 315 -24.28 15.47 -6.66
N ASN A 316 -24.59 16.73 -6.98
CA ASN A 316 -25.49 17.06 -8.11
C ASN A 316 -24.88 16.75 -9.49
N LEU A 317 -23.56 16.58 -9.60
CA LEU A 317 -22.90 16.09 -10.82
C LEU A 317 -22.93 14.56 -10.91
N LEU A 318 -22.90 13.89 -9.76
CA LEU A 318 -22.90 12.44 -9.66
C LEU A 318 -24.30 11.83 -9.74
N PHE A 319 -25.29 12.52 -9.16
CA PHE A 319 -26.66 12.05 -8.95
C PHE A 319 -27.66 13.12 -9.37
N THR A 320 -28.76 12.68 -9.98
CA THR A 320 -29.89 13.54 -10.38
C THR A 320 -30.75 13.93 -9.19
N ASP A 321 -30.99 13.01 -8.26
CA ASP A 321 -31.74 13.23 -7.03
C ASP A 321 -31.34 12.26 -5.89
N ALA A 322 -31.90 12.47 -4.70
CA ALA A 322 -31.60 11.68 -3.50
C ALA A 322 -32.09 10.22 -3.58
N ALA A 323 -33.13 9.93 -4.39
CA ALA A 323 -33.63 8.58 -4.57
C ALA A 323 -32.67 7.79 -5.48
N GLU A 324 -32.16 8.41 -6.55
CA GLU A 324 -31.11 7.86 -7.39
C GLU A 324 -29.80 7.67 -6.61
N GLU A 325 -29.36 8.66 -5.84
CA GLU A 325 -28.18 8.53 -4.96
C GLU A 325 -28.30 7.29 -4.07
N SER A 326 -29.44 7.14 -3.40
CA SER A 326 -29.70 5.99 -2.53
C SER A 326 -29.69 4.67 -3.29
N ALA A 327 -30.25 4.62 -4.51
CA ALA A 327 -30.29 3.42 -5.33
C ALA A 327 -28.89 3.02 -5.82
N ILE A 328 -28.10 3.98 -6.31
CA ILE A 328 -26.73 3.75 -6.79
C ILE A 328 -25.82 3.31 -5.65
N ILE A 329 -25.84 4.02 -4.51
CA ILE A 329 -25.00 3.65 -3.36
C ILE A 329 -25.35 2.24 -2.87
N LYS A 330 -26.63 1.87 -2.80
CA LYS A 330 -27.04 0.50 -2.44
C LYS A 330 -26.52 -0.54 -3.43
N ALA A 331 -26.57 -0.25 -4.74
CA ALA A 331 -26.07 -1.16 -5.76
C ALA A 331 -24.55 -1.37 -5.62
N LEU A 332 -23.78 -0.29 -5.47
CA LEU A 332 -22.32 -0.34 -5.29
C LEU A 332 -21.92 -1.06 -3.98
N LEU A 333 -22.65 -0.82 -2.88
CA LEU A 333 -22.46 -1.59 -1.65
C LEU A 333 -22.78 -3.06 -1.87
N LYS A 334 -23.89 -3.39 -2.54
CA LYS A 334 -24.26 -4.78 -2.83
C LYS A 334 -23.17 -5.49 -3.63
N ASN A 335 -22.60 -4.85 -4.65
CA ASN A 335 -21.46 -5.39 -5.40
C ASN A 335 -20.28 -5.72 -4.46
N SER A 336 -19.99 -4.84 -3.50
CA SER A 336 -18.93 -5.05 -2.52
C SER A 336 -19.18 -6.25 -1.60
N PHE A 337 -20.42 -6.40 -1.11
CA PHE A 337 -20.81 -7.56 -0.30
C PHE A 337 -20.74 -8.86 -1.10
N ASP A 338 -21.31 -8.85 -2.32
CA ASP A 338 -21.33 -10.02 -3.20
C ASP A 338 -19.90 -10.48 -3.55
N LEU A 339 -19.02 -9.55 -3.95
CA LEU A 339 -17.64 -9.86 -4.33
C LEU A 339 -16.85 -10.45 -3.15
N MET A 340 -17.05 -9.90 -1.95
CA MET A 340 -16.42 -10.35 -0.70
C MET A 340 -17.10 -11.58 -0.08
N GLY A 341 -18.10 -12.17 -0.75
CA GLY A 341 -18.75 -13.41 -0.34
C GLY A 341 -19.68 -13.26 0.88
N ALA A 342 -20.10 -12.04 1.21
CA ALA A 342 -21.00 -11.78 2.32
C ALA A 342 -22.48 -11.93 1.88
N GLN A 343 -23.19 -12.90 2.44
CA GLN A 343 -24.59 -13.15 2.14
C GLN A 343 -25.51 -12.60 3.23
N GLU A 344 -26.71 -12.13 2.86
CA GLU A 344 -27.65 -11.43 3.77
C GLU A 344 -28.03 -12.25 5.02
N ASN A 345 -28.17 -13.57 4.87
CA ASN A 345 -28.55 -14.48 5.96
C ASN A 345 -27.38 -14.99 6.81
N GLN A 346 -26.17 -14.49 6.57
CA GLN A 346 -24.96 -14.91 7.29
C GLN A 346 -24.51 -13.86 8.30
N THR A 347 -23.65 -14.28 9.22
CA THR A 347 -22.91 -13.35 10.07
C THR A 347 -21.53 -13.10 9.49
N ILE A 348 -21.04 -11.89 9.63
CA ILE A 348 -19.67 -11.51 9.24
C ILE A 348 -18.90 -10.98 10.45
N SER A 349 -17.58 -11.06 10.38
CA SER A 349 -16.67 -10.49 11.39
C SER A 349 -16.38 -9.01 11.13
N THR A 350 -15.82 -8.32 12.13
CA THR A 350 -15.32 -6.95 11.95
C THR A 350 -14.20 -6.88 10.89
N ALA A 351 -13.36 -7.91 10.77
CA ALA A 351 -12.38 -8.01 9.69
C ALA A 351 -13.04 -8.03 8.29
N GLN A 352 -14.09 -8.83 8.10
CA GLN A 352 -14.85 -8.85 6.85
C GLN A 352 -15.58 -7.53 6.60
N LYS A 353 -16.16 -6.90 7.64
CA LYS A 353 -16.75 -5.56 7.53
C LYS A 353 -15.75 -4.54 7.02
N GLN A 354 -14.51 -4.54 7.54
CA GLN A 354 -13.44 -3.65 7.06
C GLN A 354 -13.09 -3.91 5.59
N ALA A 355 -12.98 -5.17 5.18
CA ALA A 355 -12.68 -5.54 3.78
C ALA A 355 -13.77 -5.07 2.81
N ILE A 356 -15.04 -5.28 3.15
CA ILE A 356 -16.20 -4.81 2.37
C ILE A 356 -16.20 -3.29 2.27
N TRP A 357 -15.99 -2.60 3.40
CA TRP A 357 -15.96 -1.13 3.40
C TRP A 357 -14.80 -0.57 2.59
N LEU A 358 -13.62 -1.19 2.68
CA LEU A 358 -12.47 -0.83 1.84
C LEU A 358 -12.82 -0.96 0.35
N HIS A 359 -13.40 -2.10 -0.07
CA HIS A 359 -13.76 -2.33 -1.47
C HIS A 359 -14.75 -1.30 -1.97
N PHE A 360 -15.79 -1.04 -1.19
CA PHE A 360 -16.79 -0.04 -1.53
C PHE A 360 -16.17 1.35 -1.72
N ILE A 361 -15.42 1.86 -0.76
CA ILE A 361 -14.91 3.25 -0.81
C ILE A 361 -13.65 3.43 -1.64
N LYS A 362 -12.88 2.38 -1.91
CA LYS A 362 -11.61 2.48 -2.67
C LYS A 362 -11.73 1.96 -4.09
N PHE A 363 -12.75 1.16 -4.38
CA PHE A 363 -13.03 0.72 -5.74
C PHE A 363 -14.43 1.13 -6.19
N GLU A 364 -15.52 0.47 -5.77
CA GLU A 364 -16.85 0.65 -6.39
C GLU A 364 -17.30 2.12 -6.47
N LEU A 365 -17.27 2.85 -5.35
CA LEU A 365 -17.67 4.26 -5.32
C LEU A 365 -16.66 5.16 -6.03
N THR A 366 -15.37 4.91 -5.83
CA THR A 366 -14.29 5.70 -6.47
C THR A 366 -14.34 5.59 -7.98
N ASP A 367 -14.53 4.37 -8.49
CA ASP A 367 -14.64 4.08 -9.91
C ASP A 367 -15.88 4.72 -10.51
N PHE A 368 -17.04 4.57 -9.86
CA PHE A 368 -18.26 5.28 -10.25
C PHE A 368 -18.04 6.80 -10.33
N ILE A 369 -17.39 7.40 -9.33
CA ILE A 369 -17.10 8.85 -9.33
C ILE A 369 -16.20 9.24 -10.50
N ILE A 370 -15.09 8.52 -10.70
CA ILE A 370 -14.14 8.82 -11.79
C ILE A 370 -14.85 8.66 -13.13
N GLU A 371 -15.51 7.52 -13.39
CA GLU A 371 -16.21 7.27 -14.64
C GLU A 371 -17.30 8.30 -14.90
N LYS A 372 -18.13 8.61 -13.89
CA LYS A 372 -19.24 9.55 -14.04
C LYS A 372 -18.75 10.96 -14.36
N LEU A 373 -17.68 11.41 -13.72
CA LEU A 373 -17.11 12.74 -13.94
C LEU A 373 -16.22 12.80 -15.20
N SER A 374 -15.72 11.67 -15.69
CA SER A 374 -14.93 11.56 -16.93
C SER A 374 -15.78 11.37 -18.19
N GLN A 375 -17.08 11.03 -18.09
CA GLN A 375 -17.94 10.74 -19.25
C GLN A 375 -17.89 11.81 -20.35
N ASP A 376 -17.92 13.09 -19.95
CA ASP A 376 -17.85 14.24 -20.87
C ASP A 376 -16.48 14.92 -20.88
N ASN A 377 -15.49 14.30 -20.22
CA ASN A 377 -14.13 14.83 -20.07
C ASN A 377 -13.08 13.70 -20.04
N PRO A 378 -12.54 13.29 -21.20
CA PRO A 378 -11.53 12.24 -21.28
C PRO A 378 -10.20 12.65 -20.64
N ASP A 379 -9.90 13.95 -20.54
CA ASP A 379 -8.64 14.49 -20.00
C ASP A 379 -8.72 14.74 -18.47
N LEU A 380 -9.81 14.30 -17.82
CA LEU A 380 -9.95 14.40 -16.37
C LEU A 380 -8.77 13.72 -15.68
N SER A 381 -8.24 14.38 -14.67
CA SER A 381 -7.18 13.82 -13.84
C SER A 381 -7.61 13.66 -12.39
N TYR A 382 -6.87 12.87 -11.62
CA TYR A 382 -7.16 12.68 -10.20
C TYR A 382 -5.91 12.38 -9.38
N ASN A 383 -6.02 12.49 -8.06
CA ASN A 383 -5.00 12.06 -7.11
C ASN A 383 -5.63 11.47 -5.84
N PHE A 384 -4.88 10.61 -5.14
CA PHE A 384 -5.21 10.15 -3.79
C PHE A 384 -4.19 10.69 -2.79
N SER A 385 -4.57 11.67 -1.98
CA SER A 385 -3.64 12.35 -1.09
C SER A 385 -4.02 12.25 0.38
N CYS A 386 -3.03 11.87 1.19
CA CYS A 386 -3.02 12.13 2.63
C CYS A 386 -1.85 13.08 2.93
N LYS A 387 -1.34 13.14 4.17
CA LYS A 387 -0.19 13.98 4.55
C LYS A 387 0.96 13.89 3.53
N ASP A 388 1.50 12.68 3.33
CA ASP A 388 2.58 12.44 2.39
C ASP A 388 2.11 11.68 1.13
N ALA A 389 0.86 11.21 1.07
CA ALA A 389 0.36 10.31 0.01
C ALA A 389 1.18 9.01 -0.15
N ILE A 390 1.68 8.45 0.95
CA ILE A 390 2.52 7.22 0.95
C ILE A 390 1.91 6.00 1.66
N ASP A 391 1.00 6.21 2.62
CA ASP A 391 0.31 5.11 3.31
C ASP A 391 -1.18 5.10 2.93
N ARG A 392 -1.98 6.03 3.47
CA ARG A 392 -3.42 6.16 3.13
C ARG A 392 -3.69 6.42 1.64
N GLY A 393 -2.88 7.30 1.03
CA GLY A 393 -2.97 7.62 -0.40
C GLY A 393 -2.61 6.42 -1.26
N MET A 394 -1.50 5.74 -0.95
CA MET A 394 -1.09 4.52 -1.64
C MET A 394 -2.07 3.36 -1.47
N LEU A 395 -2.66 3.19 -0.28
CA LEU A 395 -3.72 2.21 -0.09
C LEU A 395 -4.91 2.45 -1.02
N SER A 396 -5.28 3.70 -1.26
CA SER A 396 -6.38 4.03 -2.17
C SER A 396 -5.98 3.80 -3.63
N SER A 397 -4.82 4.34 -4.03
CA SER A 397 -4.26 4.21 -5.37
C SER A 397 -4.08 2.75 -5.77
N VAL A 398 -3.35 1.96 -4.98
CA VAL A 398 -3.02 0.58 -5.33
C VAL A 398 -4.26 -0.30 -5.37
N TYR A 399 -5.16 -0.14 -4.40
CA TYR A 399 -6.38 -0.94 -4.35
C TYR A 399 -7.31 -0.61 -5.53
N TYR A 400 -7.54 0.67 -5.82
CA TYR A 400 -8.29 1.09 -7.00
C TYR A 400 -7.71 0.50 -8.29
N ASN A 401 -6.40 0.67 -8.51
CA ASN A 401 -5.74 0.23 -9.73
C ASN A 401 -5.68 -1.31 -9.85
N LEU A 402 -5.59 -2.06 -8.74
CA LEU A 402 -5.67 -3.52 -8.76
C LEU A 402 -7.01 -3.98 -9.33
N PHE A 403 -8.13 -3.48 -8.80
CA PHE A 403 -9.45 -3.91 -9.26
C PHE A 403 -9.82 -3.31 -10.62
N LYS A 404 -9.38 -2.08 -10.95
CA LYS A 404 -9.58 -1.52 -12.28
C LYS A 404 -8.90 -2.37 -13.35
N SER A 405 -7.71 -2.89 -13.05
CA SER A 405 -7.00 -3.81 -13.94
C SER A 405 -7.76 -5.14 -14.17
N PHE A 406 -8.53 -5.61 -13.17
CA PHE A 406 -9.38 -6.80 -13.31
C PHE A 406 -10.61 -6.52 -14.17
N GLN A 407 -11.27 -5.39 -13.94
CA GLN A 407 -12.43 -4.95 -14.74
C GLN A 407 -12.09 -4.81 -16.23
N LEU A 408 -10.86 -4.38 -16.53
CA LEU A 408 -10.36 -4.19 -17.90
C LEU A 408 -9.71 -5.44 -18.51
N ASP A 409 -9.76 -6.60 -17.83
CA ASP A 409 -9.13 -7.86 -18.26
C ASP A 409 -7.61 -7.75 -18.57
N GLN A 410 -6.95 -6.78 -17.94
CA GLN A 410 -5.50 -6.56 -18.02
C GLN A 410 -4.91 -6.52 -16.60
N PRO A 411 -5.03 -7.64 -15.84
CA PRO A 411 -4.69 -7.67 -14.42
C PRO A 411 -3.25 -7.24 -14.14
N MET A 412 -3.09 -6.43 -13.11
CA MET A 412 -1.79 -5.99 -12.59
C MET A 412 -0.92 -7.19 -12.20
N GLN A 413 0.36 -7.14 -12.57
CA GLN A 413 1.30 -8.20 -12.22
C GLN A 413 1.77 -8.09 -10.77
N HIS A 414 2.13 -9.21 -10.14
CA HIS A 414 2.65 -9.26 -8.76
C HIS A 414 3.79 -8.24 -8.54
N ALA A 415 4.78 -8.23 -9.43
CA ALA A 415 5.93 -7.35 -9.33
C ALA A 415 5.57 -5.85 -9.44
N GLU A 416 4.52 -5.52 -10.20
CA GLU A 416 4.01 -4.14 -10.31
C GLU A 416 3.25 -3.75 -9.04
N PHE A 417 2.41 -4.66 -8.53
CA PHE A 417 1.66 -4.47 -7.29
C PHE A 417 2.57 -4.20 -6.08
N GLU A 418 3.66 -4.96 -5.91
CA GLU A 418 4.63 -4.76 -4.82
C GLU A 418 5.34 -3.40 -4.89
N ARG A 419 5.77 -2.99 -6.08
CA ARG A 419 6.34 -1.65 -6.29
C ARG A 419 5.30 -0.58 -5.99
N ALA A 420 4.08 -0.75 -6.47
CA ALA A 420 3.00 0.19 -6.24
C ALA A 420 2.68 0.31 -4.74
N LEU A 421 2.65 -0.79 -3.98
CA LEU A 421 2.46 -0.78 -2.52
C LEU A 421 3.54 0.02 -1.79
N HIS A 422 4.81 -0.15 -2.17
CA HIS A 422 5.91 0.23 -1.30
C HIS A 422 6.76 1.40 -1.77
N ALA A 423 6.79 1.69 -3.09
CA ALA A 423 7.68 2.70 -3.66
C ALA A 423 7.49 4.08 -3.03
N GLY A 424 6.25 4.55 -2.87
CA GLY A 424 5.99 5.87 -2.29
C GLY A 424 6.52 6.00 -0.85
N ALA A 425 6.28 5.02 0.00
CA ALA A 425 6.80 5.02 1.37
C ALA A 425 8.33 4.93 1.40
N ALA A 426 8.92 4.14 0.50
CA ALA A 426 10.34 3.91 0.50
C ALA A 426 11.12 5.13 0.00
N THR A 427 10.61 5.83 -1.02
CA THR A 427 11.24 7.03 -1.58
C THR A 427 11.08 8.26 -0.70
N VAL A 428 10.03 8.34 0.12
CA VAL A 428 9.72 9.52 0.95
C VAL A 428 10.13 9.35 2.40
N LYS A 429 10.05 8.14 2.97
CA LYS A 429 10.36 7.86 4.38
C LYS A 429 11.39 6.74 4.59
N GLY A 430 11.99 6.19 3.52
CA GLY A 430 13.05 5.19 3.65
C GLY A 430 12.56 3.85 4.20
N ARG A 431 11.27 3.52 4.06
CA ARG A 431 10.63 2.33 4.63
C ARG A 431 9.51 1.79 3.75
N GLY A 432 9.09 0.54 3.97
CA GLY A 432 7.87 0.03 3.33
C GLY A 432 6.59 0.67 3.88
N MET A 433 5.44 0.28 3.34
CA MET A 433 4.13 0.77 3.81
C MET A 433 3.89 0.27 5.24
N ASN A 434 3.32 1.10 6.09
CA ASN A 434 3.02 0.73 7.48
C ASN A 434 1.79 -0.22 7.59
N PHE A 435 1.08 -0.21 8.72
CA PHE A 435 -0.07 -1.09 8.98
C PHE A 435 -1.18 -1.05 7.91
N HIS A 436 -1.26 -0.02 7.05
CA HIS A 436 -2.21 0.00 5.93
C HIS A 436 -1.98 -1.19 4.96
N HIS A 437 -0.77 -1.75 4.92
CA HIS A 437 -0.49 -3.02 4.26
C HIS A 437 -1.40 -4.15 4.77
N ASN A 438 -1.65 -4.21 6.08
CA ASN A 438 -2.51 -5.25 6.67
C ASN A 438 -4.00 -5.05 6.34
N ILE A 439 -4.42 -3.81 6.07
CA ILE A 439 -5.78 -3.52 5.61
C ILE A 439 -5.97 -4.05 4.18
N ILE A 440 -5.01 -3.80 3.29
CA ILE A 440 -5.00 -4.37 1.93
C ILE A 440 -4.97 -5.89 2.01
N TRP A 441 -4.06 -6.44 2.83
CA TRP A 441 -3.97 -7.88 3.06
C TRP A 441 -5.30 -8.48 3.49
N ASN A 442 -6.02 -7.84 4.43
CA ASN A 442 -7.30 -8.32 4.92
C ASN A 442 -8.39 -8.33 3.83
N ALA A 443 -8.39 -7.32 2.96
CA ALA A 443 -9.30 -7.28 1.83
C ALA A 443 -8.96 -8.33 0.77
N VAL A 444 -7.67 -8.56 0.50
CA VAL A 444 -7.23 -9.64 -0.39
C VAL A 444 -7.54 -11.01 0.21
N ASP A 445 -7.36 -11.22 1.51
CA ASP A 445 -7.74 -12.46 2.19
C ASP A 445 -9.24 -12.75 2.05
N THR A 446 -10.08 -11.74 2.31
CA THR A 446 -11.53 -11.84 2.15
C THR A 446 -11.91 -12.16 0.70
N LEU A 447 -11.32 -11.45 -0.27
CA LEU A 447 -11.52 -11.69 -1.70
C LEU A 447 -11.11 -13.12 -2.09
N VAL A 448 -9.91 -13.56 -1.70
CA VAL A 448 -9.41 -14.89 -2.07
C VAL A 448 -10.29 -15.98 -1.49
N ASN A 449 -10.80 -15.82 -0.28
CA ASN A 449 -11.70 -16.80 0.31
C ASN A 449 -13.06 -16.86 -0.42
N ALA A 450 -13.58 -15.72 -0.87
CA ALA A 450 -14.83 -15.64 -1.62
C ALA A 450 -14.68 -16.10 -3.09
N GLN A 451 -13.55 -15.80 -3.73
CA GLN A 451 -13.32 -15.95 -5.17
C GLN A 451 -12.18 -16.94 -5.51
N TYR A 452 -11.88 -17.87 -4.60
CA TYR A 452 -10.73 -18.78 -4.73
C TYR A 452 -10.68 -19.49 -6.07
N ASP A 453 -11.80 -20.08 -6.50
CA ASP A 453 -11.86 -20.88 -7.72
C ASP A 453 -11.63 -20.03 -8.98
N VAL A 454 -12.13 -18.79 -8.99
CA VAL A 454 -11.94 -17.84 -10.09
C VAL A 454 -10.48 -17.40 -10.18
N LEU A 455 -9.90 -16.99 -9.04
CA LEU A 455 -8.50 -16.55 -8.98
C LEU A 455 -7.53 -17.69 -9.27
N PHE A 456 -7.83 -18.90 -8.82
CA PHE A 456 -6.98 -20.07 -9.08
C PHE A 456 -7.00 -20.46 -10.55
N ALA A 457 -8.14 -20.35 -11.23
CA ALA A 457 -8.28 -20.68 -12.64
C ALA A 457 -7.55 -19.69 -13.57
N ASP A 458 -7.44 -18.41 -13.20
CA ASP A 458 -6.73 -17.39 -13.98
C ASP A 458 -5.27 -17.22 -13.50
N LYS A 459 -4.33 -17.74 -14.28
CA LYS A 459 -2.88 -17.64 -14.03
C LYS A 459 -2.36 -16.21 -13.89
N ARG A 460 -3.08 -15.21 -14.43
CA ARG A 460 -2.67 -13.80 -14.34
C ARG A 460 -3.00 -13.18 -12.98
N THR A 461 -3.93 -13.77 -12.22
CA THR A 461 -4.38 -13.25 -10.91
C THR A 461 -4.12 -14.23 -9.76
N SER A 462 -3.83 -15.50 -10.06
CA SER A 462 -3.56 -16.55 -9.06
C SER A 462 -2.42 -16.22 -8.09
N TRP A 463 -1.48 -15.36 -8.49
CA TRP A 463 -0.41 -14.86 -7.64
C TRP A 463 -0.91 -14.17 -6.36
N LEU A 464 -2.14 -13.61 -6.35
CA LEU A 464 -2.74 -13.02 -5.16
C LEU A 464 -2.91 -14.02 -4.02
N ILE A 465 -3.18 -15.29 -4.34
CA ILE A 465 -3.30 -16.37 -3.35
C ILE A 465 -1.96 -16.55 -2.64
N TYR A 466 -0.88 -16.65 -3.41
CA TYR A 466 0.47 -16.79 -2.88
C TYR A 466 0.91 -15.55 -2.11
N TRP A 467 0.63 -14.36 -2.65
CA TRP A 467 0.95 -13.08 -2.00
C TRP A 467 0.26 -12.97 -0.64
N ARG A 468 -1.05 -13.27 -0.55
CA ARG A 468 -1.81 -13.31 0.70
C ARG A 468 -1.12 -14.23 1.71
N ASP A 469 -0.77 -15.44 1.30
CA ASP A 469 -0.19 -16.40 2.22
C ASP A 469 1.16 -15.93 2.76
N MET A 470 2.06 -15.45 1.90
CA MET A 470 3.40 -14.99 2.28
C MET A 470 3.39 -13.73 3.16
N ASN A 471 2.35 -12.89 3.00
CA ASN A 471 2.19 -11.64 3.73
C ASN A 471 1.24 -11.74 4.93
N CYS A 472 0.83 -12.96 5.32
CA CYS A 472 -0.15 -13.20 6.37
C CYS A 472 0.29 -12.66 7.75
N PRO A 473 -0.41 -11.66 8.32
CA PRO A 473 -0.10 -11.16 9.66
C PRO A 473 -0.10 -12.29 10.68
N HIS A 474 0.81 -12.23 11.66
CA HIS A 474 0.96 -13.31 12.64
C HIS A 474 -0.34 -13.68 13.37
N SER A 475 -1.20 -12.70 13.64
CA SER A 475 -2.51 -12.88 14.30
C SER A 475 -3.53 -13.63 13.45
N ARG A 476 -3.29 -13.77 12.14
CA ARG A 476 -4.23 -14.36 11.17
C ARG A 476 -3.85 -15.76 10.67
N VAL A 477 -2.64 -16.20 11.00
CA VAL A 477 -2.08 -17.48 10.54
C VAL A 477 -2.91 -18.67 11.01
N GLU A 478 -3.40 -18.64 12.25
CA GLU A 478 -4.20 -19.72 12.83
C GLU A 478 -5.50 -19.96 12.05
N GLN A 479 -6.14 -18.89 11.57
CA GLN A 479 -7.37 -19.00 10.78
C GLN A 479 -7.09 -19.31 9.31
N LEU A 480 -6.00 -18.78 8.73
CA LEU A 480 -5.69 -18.97 7.32
C LEU A 480 -5.17 -20.39 7.01
N LEU A 481 -4.39 -20.99 7.91
CA LEU A 481 -3.75 -22.29 7.66
C LEU A 481 -4.75 -23.42 7.32
N PRO A 482 -5.86 -23.65 8.06
CA PRO A 482 -6.88 -24.63 7.68
C PRO A 482 -7.45 -24.41 6.29
N ILE A 483 -7.81 -23.17 5.98
CA ILE A 483 -8.38 -22.79 4.68
C ILE A 483 -7.39 -23.13 3.58
N ARG A 484 -6.10 -22.79 3.78
CA ARG A 484 -5.07 -23.06 2.78
C ARG A 484 -4.80 -24.55 2.59
N LEU A 485 -4.86 -25.35 3.66
CA LEU A 485 -4.76 -26.81 3.58
C LEU A 485 -5.86 -27.39 2.69
N GLU A 486 -7.12 -27.02 2.94
CA GLU A 486 -8.26 -27.47 2.13
C GLU A 486 -8.14 -27.05 0.66
N GLN A 487 -7.75 -25.80 0.44
CA GLN A 487 -7.51 -25.26 -0.90
C GLN A 487 -6.39 -26.04 -1.63
N CYS A 488 -5.31 -26.39 -0.94
CA CYS A 488 -4.20 -27.16 -1.51
C CYS A 488 -4.60 -28.61 -1.78
N GLU A 489 -5.39 -29.26 -0.91
CA GLU A 489 -5.96 -30.59 -1.18
C GLU A 489 -6.82 -30.59 -2.44
N LYS A 490 -7.63 -29.54 -2.64
CA LYS A 490 -8.43 -29.37 -3.85
C LYS A 490 -7.55 -29.26 -5.10
N GLN A 491 -6.43 -28.53 -5.04
CA GLN A 491 -5.46 -28.45 -6.15
C GLN A 491 -4.89 -29.83 -6.47
N PHE A 492 -4.45 -30.59 -5.46
CA PHE A 492 -3.97 -31.97 -5.66
C PHE A 492 -5.04 -32.90 -6.25
N ALA A 493 -6.31 -32.73 -5.86
CA ALA A 493 -7.41 -33.51 -6.41
C ALA A 493 -7.62 -33.28 -7.91
N THR A 494 -7.26 -32.09 -8.43
CA THR A 494 -7.36 -31.73 -9.86
C THR A 494 -6.20 -32.21 -10.73
N LEU A 495 -5.13 -32.76 -10.15
CA LEU A 495 -3.99 -33.23 -10.92
C LEU A 495 -4.35 -34.39 -11.85
N PRO A 496 -3.75 -34.43 -13.06
CA PRO A 496 -3.99 -35.50 -14.02
C PRO A 496 -3.35 -36.82 -13.56
N ARG A 497 -3.79 -37.96 -14.12
CA ARG A 497 -3.34 -39.31 -13.70
C ARG A 497 -1.84 -39.52 -13.87
N GLU A 498 -1.23 -38.84 -14.82
CA GLU A 498 0.21 -38.88 -15.09
C GLU A 498 1.04 -38.34 -13.92
N GLN A 499 0.42 -37.55 -13.02
CA GLN A 499 1.05 -36.95 -11.84
C GLN A 499 0.63 -37.64 -10.53
N GLU A 500 0.17 -38.90 -10.58
CA GLU A 500 -0.34 -39.63 -9.40
C GLU A 500 0.70 -39.73 -8.25
N GLN A 501 2.00 -39.81 -8.58
CA GLN A 501 3.06 -39.82 -7.58
C GLN A 501 3.17 -38.47 -6.85
N ILE A 502 3.16 -37.35 -7.60
CA ILE A 502 3.14 -35.99 -7.04
C ILE A 502 1.90 -35.81 -6.16
N LYS A 503 0.74 -36.27 -6.63
CA LYS A 503 -0.52 -36.24 -5.89
C LYS A 503 -0.45 -37.02 -4.58
N THR A 504 0.09 -38.24 -4.61
CA THR A 504 0.18 -39.09 -3.42
C THR A 504 1.13 -38.50 -2.37
N THR A 505 2.33 -38.08 -2.78
CA THR A 505 3.32 -37.45 -1.89
C THR A 505 2.78 -36.13 -1.33
N GLY A 506 2.14 -35.31 -2.16
CA GLY A 506 1.52 -34.06 -1.76
C GLY A 506 0.39 -34.22 -0.76
N LEU A 507 -0.58 -35.11 -1.00
CA LEU A 507 -1.68 -35.37 -0.05
C LEU A 507 -1.18 -35.94 1.28
N ARG A 508 -0.12 -36.77 1.25
CA ARG A 508 0.55 -37.26 2.47
C ARG A 508 1.16 -36.10 3.26
N LEU A 509 1.87 -35.19 2.60
CA LEU A 509 2.45 -34.00 3.22
C LEU A 509 1.36 -33.13 3.86
N ILE A 510 0.25 -32.88 3.16
CA ILE A 510 -0.87 -32.08 3.68
C ILE A 510 -1.51 -32.73 4.93
N ALA A 511 -1.71 -34.05 4.91
CA ALA A 511 -2.22 -34.78 6.08
C ALA A 511 -1.30 -34.62 7.30
N GLN A 512 0.03 -34.72 7.11
CA GLN A 512 1.00 -34.49 8.20
C GLN A 512 0.96 -33.07 8.73
N ILE A 513 0.82 -32.06 7.86
CA ILE A 513 0.73 -30.66 8.29
C ILE A 513 -0.54 -30.44 9.13
N ARG A 514 -1.67 -31.06 8.74
CA ARG A 514 -2.93 -30.99 9.49
C ARG A 514 -2.80 -31.59 10.89
N GLU A 515 -2.11 -32.71 11.04
CA GLU A 515 -1.80 -33.30 12.35
C GLU A 515 -0.90 -32.38 13.20
N GLN A 516 0.05 -31.70 12.55
CA GLN A 516 1.00 -30.82 13.23
C GLN A 516 0.46 -29.43 13.55
N GLN A 517 -0.65 -29.00 12.97
CA GLN A 517 -1.25 -27.68 13.19
C GLN A 517 -1.58 -27.42 14.67
N GLN A 518 -1.84 -28.47 15.46
CA GLN A 518 -2.11 -28.37 16.90
C GLN A 518 -0.87 -27.98 17.74
N PHE A 519 0.31 -27.97 17.10
CA PHE A 519 1.59 -27.75 17.75
C PHE A 519 2.30 -26.53 17.13
N SER A 520 3.05 -25.80 17.95
CA SER A 520 3.68 -24.52 17.57
C SER A 520 4.46 -24.58 16.26
N GLY A 521 4.37 -23.54 15.43
CA GLY A 521 5.05 -23.46 14.13
C GLY A 521 4.14 -23.14 12.94
N GLN A 522 2.87 -22.79 13.18
CA GLN A 522 1.85 -22.56 12.14
C GLN A 522 2.28 -21.59 11.03
N ARG A 523 3.13 -20.60 11.31
CA ARG A 523 3.69 -19.69 10.29
C ARG A 523 4.56 -20.43 9.27
N LEU A 524 5.43 -21.29 9.78
CA LEU A 524 6.28 -22.13 8.94
C LEU A 524 5.43 -23.17 8.19
N LEU A 525 4.41 -23.74 8.84
CA LEU A 525 3.48 -24.66 8.19
C LEU A 525 2.68 -23.98 7.07
N LEU A 526 2.19 -22.77 7.28
CA LEU A 526 1.53 -21.98 6.24
C LEU A 526 2.47 -21.78 5.05
N GLU A 527 3.73 -21.44 5.32
CA GLU A 527 4.71 -21.30 4.25
C GLU A 527 4.94 -22.60 3.48
N VAL A 528 5.05 -23.74 4.19
CA VAL A 528 5.18 -25.06 3.54
C VAL A 528 4.00 -25.30 2.62
N VAL A 529 2.76 -25.19 3.10
CA VAL A 529 1.56 -25.42 2.27
C VAL A 529 1.52 -24.49 1.07
N SER A 530 1.84 -23.22 1.25
CA SER A 530 1.80 -22.23 0.18
C SER A 530 2.89 -22.45 -0.88
N ARG A 531 4.10 -22.84 -0.48
CA ARG A 531 5.15 -23.21 -1.44
C ARG A 531 4.86 -24.56 -2.10
N THR A 532 4.30 -25.54 -1.37
CA THR A 532 3.80 -26.80 -1.94
C THR A 532 2.78 -26.54 -3.04
N ALA A 533 1.83 -25.64 -2.81
CA ALA A 533 0.86 -25.27 -3.83
C ALA A 533 1.50 -24.59 -5.06
N ARG A 534 2.51 -23.73 -4.85
CA ARG A 534 3.25 -23.10 -5.95
C ARG A 534 4.02 -24.11 -6.80
N MET A 535 4.42 -25.25 -6.22
CA MET A 535 5.03 -26.35 -6.98
C MET A 535 4.05 -27.01 -7.97
N LEU A 536 2.73 -26.83 -7.80
CA LEU A 536 1.72 -27.41 -8.68
C LEU A 536 1.47 -26.61 -9.96
N GLU A 537 2.15 -25.48 -10.15
CA GLU A 537 2.14 -24.75 -11.40
C GLU A 537 2.74 -25.60 -12.54
N ASP A 538 2.24 -25.46 -13.78
CA ASP A 538 2.61 -26.31 -14.93
C ASP A 538 4.14 -26.45 -15.14
N LYS A 539 4.91 -25.42 -14.75
CA LYS A 539 6.38 -25.43 -14.72
C LYS A 539 6.86 -24.54 -13.57
N PRO A 540 7.17 -25.10 -12.38
CA PRO A 540 7.71 -24.30 -11.29
C PRO A 540 9.06 -23.72 -11.69
N GLN A 541 9.26 -22.44 -11.36
CA GLN A 541 10.50 -21.75 -11.66
C GLN A 541 11.67 -22.33 -10.83
N PRO A 542 12.93 -22.29 -11.32
CA PRO A 542 14.07 -22.86 -10.60
C PRO A 542 14.32 -22.24 -9.22
N ASP A 543 14.03 -20.96 -9.05
CA ASP A 543 14.09 -20.25 -7.76
C ASP A 543 13.04 -20.79 -6.78
N ALA A 544 11.81 -21.06 -7.23
CA ALA A 544 10.76 -21.66 -6.42
C ALA A 544 11.15 -23.06 -5.91
N ILE A 545 11.79 -23.88 -6.75
CA ILE A 545 12.34 -25.19 -6.35
C ILE A 545 13.43 -25.02 -5.29
N THR A 546 14.37 -24.11 -5.53
CA THR A 546 15.51 -23.85 -4.63
C THR A 546 15.02 -23.37 -3.27
N ASP A 547 14.08 -22.42 -3.25
CA ASP A 547 13.50 -21.93 -2.01
C ASP A 547 12.72 -23.01 -1.26
N TYR A 548 11.99 -23.87 -1.97
CA TYR A 548 11.25 -24.97 -1.37
C TYR A 548 12.19 -26.00 -0.72
N GLN A 549 13.34 -26.27 -1.34
CA GLN A 549 14.41 -27.09 -0.75
C GLN A 549 15.06 -26.40 0.46
N ASN A 550 15.32 -25.10 0.39
CA ASN A 550 15.85 -24.32 1.51
C ASN A 550 14.89 -24.36 2.70
N LEU A 551 13.57 -24.28 2.45
CA LEU A 551 12.54 -24.41 3.49
C LEU A 551 12.63 -25.75 4.22
N ALA A 552 12.94 -26.85 3.52
CA ALA A 552 13.16 -28.16 4.14
C ALA A 552 14.31 -28.13 5.16
N SER A 553 15.39 -27.42 4.84
CA SER A 553 16.53 -27.26 5.74
C SER A 553 16.18 -26.50 7.02
N GLU A 554 15.26 -25.54 6.94
CA GLU A 554 14.80 -24.74 8.08
C GLU A 554 13.78 -25.46 8.96
N LEU A 555 13.01 -26.39 8.39
CA LEU A 555 12.14 -27.29 9.16
C LEU A 555 12.95 -28.19 10.10
N ARG A 556 14.20 -28.48 9.75
CA ARG A 556 15.08 -29.39 10.49
C ARG A 556 15.55 -28.78 11.80
N ILE A 557 15.15 -29.38 12.91
CA ILE A 557 15.62 -28.96 14.24
C ILE A 557 16.93 -29.68 14.56
N ASN A 558 18.01 -28.92 14.56
CA ASN A 558 19.31 -29.40 15.03
C ASN A 558 19.32 -29.39 16.56
N HIS A 559 19.70 -30.52 17.17
CA HIS A 559 19.74 -30.74 18.63
C HIS A 559 18.40 -30.49 19.37
N PRO A 560 17.38 -31.35 19.14
CA PRO A 560 16.03 -31.21 19.72
C PRO A 560 16.00 -31.05 21.24
N LEU A 561 16.86 -31.78 21.95
CA LEU A 561 17.00 -31.72 23.42
C LEU A 561 17.40 -30.33 23.92
N LEU A 562 18.26 -29.60 23.20
CA LEU A 562 18.66 -28.24 23.57
C LEU A 562 17.49 -27.25 23.41
N HIS A 563 16.64 -27.45 22.39
CA HIS A 563 15.42 -26.67 22.23
C HIS A 563 14.39 -26.96 23.33
N VAL A 564 14.23 -28.21 23.76
CA VAL A 564 13.39 -28.57 24.92
C VAL A 564 13.89 -27.87 26.18
N ILE A 565 15.18 -27.99 26.48
CA ILE A 565 15.79 -27.40 27.69
C ILE A 565 15.71 -25.87 27.65
N GLY A 566 16.10 -25.25 26.54
CA GLY A 566 16.06 -23.80 26.36
C GLY A 566 14.64 -23.24 26.48
N GLY A 567 13.65 -23.93 25.89
CA GLY A 567 12.24 -23.53 25.99
C GLY A 567 11.68 -23.68 27.42
N LEU A 568 12.05 -24.74 28.15
CA LEU A 568 11.68 -24.89 29.55
C LEU A 568 12.32 -23.81 30.44
N MET A 569 13.55 -23.40 30.14
CA MET A 569 14.23 -22.29 30.84
C MET A 569 13.55 -20.94 30.56
N GLU A 570 13.19 -20.65 29.31
CA GLU A 570 12.43 -19.43 28.94
C GLU A 570 11.05 -19.41 29.60
N LEU A 571 10.36 -20.56 29.64
CA LEU A 571 9.06 -20.70 30.29
C LEU A 571 9.15 -20.47 31.80
N LEU A 572 10.17 -21.05 32.45
CA LEU A 572 10.42 -20.88 33.88
C LEU A 572 10.78 -19.42 34.20
N LEU A 573 11.62 -18.79 33.39
CA LEU A 573 11.97 -17.37 33.52
C LEU A 573 10.74 -16.48 33.33
N GLY A 574 9.91 -16.76 32.31
CA GLY A 574 8.66 -16.05 32.07
C GLY A 574 7.67 -16.19 33.23
N ALA A 575 7.52 -17.38 33.80
CA ALA A 575 6.65 -17.64 34.94
C ALA A 575 7.12 -16.93 36.21
N LEU A 576 8.43 -16.95 36.50
CA LEU A 576 9.04 -16.23 37.63
C LEU A 576 8.85 -14.72 37.51
N LEU A 577 8.94 -14.18 36.29
CA LEU A 577 8.77 -12.75 36.02
C LEU A 577 7.31 -12.32 35.87
N TYR A 578 6.34 -13.24 35.84
CA TYR A 578 4.94 -12.92 35.55
C TYR A 578 4.30 -12.01 36.59
N LEU A 579 4.39 -12.38 37.87
CA LEU A 579 3.86 -11.55 38.96
C LEU A 579 4.63 -10.23 39.14
N PRO A 580 5.99 -10.21 39.15
CA PRO A 580 6.75 -8.96 39.25
C PRO A 580 6.54 -8.00 38.08
N SER A 581 6.28 -8.53 36.88
CA SER A 581 6.07 -7.73 35.67
C SER A 581 4.61 -7.40 35.40
N LEU A 582 3.69 -7.63 36.34
CA LEU A 582 2.25 -7.39 36.11
C LEU A 582 1.71 -8.06 34.83
N GLY A 583 2.22 -9.26 34.51
CA GLY A 583 1.83 -10.02 33.32
C GLY A 583 2.59 -9.69 32.03
N TYR A 584 3.47 -8.68 32.01
CA TYR A 584 4.25 -8.33 30.81
C TYR A 584 5.22 -9.42 30.34
N SER A 585 5.53 -10.43 31.17
CA SER A 585 6.35 -11.59 30.76
C SER A 585 5.58 -12.70 30.03
N GLN A 586 4.25 -12.57 29.82
CA GLN A 586 3.44 -13.55 29.10
C GLN A 586 4.01 -13.93 27.71
N PRO A 587 4.53 -13.00 26.88
CA PRO A 587 5.16 -13.34 25.61
C PRO A 587 6.36 -14.28 25.77
N LEU A 588 7.11 -14.15 26.87
CA LEU A 588 8.27 -15.01 27.18
C LEU A 588 7.83 -16.43 27.54
N VAL A 589 6.72 -16.57 28.28
CA VAL A 589 6.09 -17.87 28.58
C VAL A 589 5.62 -18.56 27.30
N SER A 590 4.90 -17.85 26.44
CA SER A 590 4.43 -18.37 25.15
C SER A 590 5.60 -18.78 24.24
N LYS A 591 6.66 -17.97 24.21
CA LYS A 591 7.90 -18.28 23.47
C LYS A 591 8.57 -19.54 24.01
N GLY A 592 8.76 -19.65 25.33
CA GLY A 592 9.38 -20.82 25.95
C GLY A 592 8.58 -22.10 25.70
N LEU A 593 7.25 -22.04 25.79
CA LEU A 593 6.37 -23.16 25.46
C LEU A 593 6.50 -23.58 23.98
N ALA A 594 6.55 -22.62 23.05
CA ALA A 594 6.73 -22.89 21.63
C ALA A 594 8.11 -23.50 21.32
N THR A 595 9.19 -22.97 21.93
CA THR A 595 10.56 -23.48 21.76
C THR A 595 10.67 -24.92 22.30
N ALA A 596 10.07 -25.19 23.47
CA ALA A 596 10.09 -26.53 24.06
C ALA A 596 9.29 -27.54 23.23
N LYS A 597 8.10 -27.15 22.76
CA LYS A 597 7.28 -27.98 21.87
C LYS A 597 7.97 -28.24 20.54
N ALA A 598 8.65 -27.25 19.95
CA ALA A 598 9.43 -27.46 18.74
C ALA A 598 10.46 -28.58 18.92
N GLY A 599 11.24 -28.55 20.01
CA GLY A 599 12.19 -29.62 20.33
C GLY A 599 11.53 -30.99 20.56
N PHE A 600 10.33 -31.03 21.18
CA PHE A 600 9.60 -32.27 21.42
C PHE A 600 9.11 -32.94 20.13
N PHE A 601 8.65 -32.15 19.14
CA PHE A 601 8.12 -32.63 17.84
C PHE A 601 9.17 -32.64 16.71
N ALA A 602 10.45 -32.77 17.05
CA ALA A 602 11.52 -32.73 16.04
C ALA A 602 11.50 -33.92 15.08
N ARG A 603 10.98 -35.08 15.49
CA ARG A 603 10.88 -36.26 14.62
C ARG A 603 9.84 -36.05 13.53
N GLU A 604 8.69 -35.51 13.89
CA GLU A 604 7.58 -35.19 13.00
C GLU A 604 7.97 -34.06 12.03
N ARG A 605 8.78 -33.10 12.48
CA ARG A 605 9.36 -32.08 11.58
C ARG A 605 10.41 -32.62 10.62
N ASN A 606 11.20 -33.62 11.04
CA ASN A 606 12.12 -34.29 10.12
C ASN A 606 11.34 -35.07 9.03
N GLN A 607 10.22 -35.69 9.39
CA GLN A 607 9.36 -36.36 8.41
C GLN A 607 8.76 -35.36 7.39
N LEU A 608 8.32 -34.19 7.85
CA LEU A 608 7.89 -33.11 6.95
C LEU A 608 9.02 -32.67 5.99
N CYS A 609 10.24 -32.52 6.51
CA CYS A 609 11.40 -32.20 5.70
C CYS A 609 11.64 -33.25 4.61
N ASP A 610 11.59 -34.54 4.97
CA ASP A 610 11.77 -35.63 4.02
C ASP A 610 10.69 -35.62 2.92
N ASP A 611 9.42 -35.37 3.29
CA ASP A 611 8.30 -35.28 2.35
C ASP A 611 8.40 -34.04 1.42
N VAL A 612 8.88 -32.90 1.93
CA VAL A 612 9.17 -31.71 1.12
C VAL A 612 10.29 -32.00 0.09
N VAL A 613 11.37 -32.64 0.52
CA VAL A 613 12.50 -33.02 -0.36
C VAL A 613 12.06 -34.05 -1.39
N GLU A 614 11.27 -35.05 -0.99
CA GLU A 614 10.71 -36.05 -1.90
C GLU A 614 9.88 -35.37 -2.99
N LEU A 615 8.96 -34.47 -2.62
CA LEU A 615 8.12 -33.75 -3.57
C LEU A 615 8.97 -32.90 -4.53
N ALA A 616 9.95 -32.15 -4.02
CA ALA A 616 10.85 -31.33 -4.84
C ALA A 616 11.62 -32.18 -5.86
N SER A 617 12.05 -33.39 -5.49
CA SER A 617 12.82 -34.28 -6.37
C SER A 617 12.02 -34.78 -7.58
N GLN A 618 10.70 -34.84 -7.48
CA GLN A 618 9.83 -35.24 -8.60
C GLN A 618 9.92 -34.26 -9.78
N TYR A 619 10.10 -32.97 -9.49
CA TYR A 619 10.21 -31.92 -10.50
C TYR A 619 11.58 -31.82 -11.15
N ASN A 620 12.65 -32.25 -10.46
CA ASN A 620 14.00 -32.33 -11.04
C ASN A 620 14.16 -33.52 -12.00
N ASN A 621 13.28 -34.52 -11.91
CA ASN A 621 13.34 -35.76 -12.70
C ASN A 621 12.33 -35.80 -13.87
N CYS A 622 11.45 -34.81 -14.01
CA CYS A 622 10.59 -34.69 -15.19
C CYS A 622 11.42 -34.26 -16.41
N PRO A 623 11.44 -35.04 -17.52
CA PRO A 623 12.14 -34.62 -18.72
C PRO A 623 11.53 -33.31 -19.23
N VAL A 624 12.37 -32.31 -19.42
CA VAL A 624 12.01 -31.07 -20.12
C VAL A 624 11.62 -31.48 -21.53
N VAL A 625 10.32 -31.62 -21.80
CA VAL A 625 9.83 -31.71 -23.18
C VAL A 625 10.03 -30.32 -23.76
N ALA A 626 11.01 -30.23 -24.66
CA ALA A 626 11.41 -29.03 -25.40
C ALA A 626 10.28 -28.50 -26.28
#